data_AF-A0A9E2K1J7-F1
#
_entry.id   AF-A0A9E2K1J7-F1
#
_cell.length_a   1.000
_cell.length_b   1.000
_cell.length_c   1.000
_cell.angle_alpha   90.00
_cell.angle_beta   90.00
_cell.angle_gamma   90.00
#
_symmetry.space_group_name_H-M   'P 1'
#
loop_
_entity.id
_entity.type
_entity.pdbx_description
1 polymer ?
#
loop_
_entity_poly.entity_id
_entity_poly.type
_entity_poly.pdbx_seq_one_letter_code
_entity_poly.pdbx_strand_id
1 'polypeptide(L)' 'QLEYLAGAMGSGVVMGARVPIALTSRADSPMTRSASALLGKLIAHHRRSHP' A
#
# COMPACT_ATOMS: atom_id res chain seq x y z
N GLN A 1 10.36 10.57 7.45
CA GLN A 1 11.67 11.21 7.21
C GLN A 1 12.35 10.73 5.94
N LEU A 2 12.31 9.45 5.56
CA LEU A 2 12.91 8.99 4.29
C LEU A 2 12.32 9.65 3.04
N GLU A 3 11.00 9.81 2.97
CA GLU A 3 10.35 10.51 1.86
C GLU A 3 10.77 11.99 1.78
N TYR A 4 10.88 12.66 2.93
CA TYR A 4 11.25 14.08 3.01
C TYR A 4 12.76 14.35 2.85
N LEU A 5 13.62 13.49 3.41
CA LEU A 5 15.07 13.69 3.47
C LEU A 5 15.84 12.94 2.39
N ALA A 6 15.29 11.84 1.87
CA ALA A 6 15.96 10.96 0.92
C ALA A 6 15.17 10.76 -0.39
N GLY A 7 14.04 11.45 -0.57
CA GLY A 7 13.22 11.36 -1.78
C GLY A 7 12.60 9.97 -2.01
N ALA A 8 12.47 9.16 -0.96
CA ALA A 8 11.85 7.85 -1.05
C ALA A 8 10.35 7.97 -1.38
N MET A 9 9.78 7.00 -2.10
CA MET A 9 8.34 6.93 -2.30
C MET A 9 7.67 6.12 -1.18
N GLY A 10 6.63 6.68 -0.57
CA GLY A 10 5.77 5.96 0.35
C GLY A 10 4.75 5.05 -0.34
N SER A 11 4.36 3.98 0.35
CA SER A 11 3.08 3.28 0.13
C SER A 11 2.70 2.52 1.41
N GLY A 12 1.42 2.15 1.55
CA GLY A 12 0.93 1.53 2.76
C GLY A 12 -0.32 0.69 2.56
N VAL A 13 -0.42 -0.39 3.35
CA VAL A 13 -1.57 -1.28 3.40
C VAL A 13 -1.77 -1.75 4.84
N VAL A 14 -3.00 -1.71 5.32
CA VAL A 14 -3.36 -2.20 6.66
C VAL A 14 -3.49 -3.72 6.63
N MET A 15 -2.88 -4.36 7.62
CA MET A 15 -2.89 -5.81 7.85
C MET A 15 -3.64 -6.14 9.14
N GLY A 16 -3.96 -7.42 9.35
CA GLY A 16 -4.72 -7.90 10.53
C GLY A 16 -6.24 -7.86 10.37
N ALA A 17 -6.76 -7.07 9.43
CA ALA A 17 -8.16 -7.18 9.01
C ALA A 17 -8.39 -8.42 8.12
N ARG A 18 -9.66 -8.79 7.93
CA ARG A 18 -10.06 -9.91 7.04
C ARG A 18 -9.56 -9.72 5.60
N VAL A 19 -9.43 -8.48 5.14
CA VAL A 19 -8.95 -8.10 3.80
C VAL A 19 -7.90 -6.99 3.90
N PRO A 20 -6.94 -6.91 2.97
CA PRO A 20 -6.00 -5.78 2.93
C PRO A 20 -6.74 -4.47 2.59
N ILE A 21 -6.39 -3.38 3.27
CA ILE A 21 -7.02 -2.06 3.08
C ILE A 21 -5.93 -1.04 2.77
N ALA A 22 -5.98 -0.45 1.57
CA ALA A 22 -5.13 0.69 1.23
C ALA A 22 -5.77 1.97 1.80
N LEU A 23 -5.14 2.57 2.80
CA LEU A 23 -5.52 3.89 3.28
C LEU A 23 -4.81 4.94 2.44
N THR A 24 -5.56 5.95 2.02
CA THR A 24 -5.01 7.07 1.25
C THR A 24 -5.23 8.37 1.98
N SER A 25 -4.30 9.30 1.81
CA SER A 25 -4.36 10.66 2.30
C SER A 25 -4.59 11.64 1.16
N ARG A 26 -5.14 12.82 1.49
CA ARG A 26 -5.18 13.96 0.56
C ARG A 26 -3.77 14.38 0.12
N ALA A 27 -2.77 14.18 0.97
CA ALA A 27 -1.39 14.53 0.68
C ALA A 27 -0.70 13.51 -0.26
N ASP A 28 -1.33 12.37 -0.54
CA ASP A 28 -0.71 11.34 -1.37
C ASP A 28 -0.64 11.77 -2.83
N SER A 29 0.49 11.45 -3.46
CA SER A 29 0.61 11.54 -4.91
C SER A 29 -0.23 10.44 -5.60
N PRO A 30 -0.57 10.59 -6.89
CA PRO A 30 -1.18 9.50 -7.66
C PRO A 30 -0.36 8.22 -7.66
N MET A 31 0.97 8.33 -7.66
CA MET A 31 1.88 7.19 -7.63
C MET A 31 1.82 6.47 -6.28
N THR A 32 1.83 7.20 -5.16
CA THR A 32 1.69 6.68 -3.80
C THR A 32 0.41 5.85 -3.65
N ARG A 33 -0.73 6.39 -4.13
CA ARG A 33 -2.01 5.67 -4.12
C ARG A 33 -1.97 4.39 -4.97
N SER A 34 -1.36 4.46 -6.15
CA SER A 34 -1.24 3.32 -7.07
C SER A 34 -0.37 2.22 -6.49
N ALA A 35 0.75 2.59 -5.85
CA ALA A 35 1.63 1.65 -5.17
C ALA A 35 0.92 0.95 -3.99
N SER A 36 0.15 1.68 -3.18
CA SER A 36 -0.66 1.10 -2.10
C SER A 36 -1.71 0.12 -2.64
N ALA A 37 -2.38 0.46 -3.74
CA ALA A 37 -3.34 -0.43 -4.41
C ALA A 37 -2.66 -1.70 -4.97
N LEU A 38 -1.47 -1.56 -5.57
CA LEU A 38 -0.68 -2.68 -6.06
C LEU A 38 -0.29 -3.63 -4.93
N LEU A 39 0.16 -3.11 -3.78
CA LEU A 39 0.43 -3.93 -2.59
C LEU A 39 -0.81 -4.70 -2.14
N GLY A 40 -1.96 -4.03 -2.04
CA GLY A 40 -3.23 -4.68 -1.70
C GLY A 40 -3.58 -5.82 -2.67
N LYS A 41 -3.39 -5.61 -3.98
CA LYS A 41 -3.61 -6.62 -5.02
C LYS A 41 -2.67 -7.82 -4.85
N LEU A 42 -1.37 -7.58 -4.62
CA LEU A 42 -0.38 -8.64 -4.44
C LEU A 42 -0.68 -9.48 -3.20
N ILE A 43 -1.01 -8.85 -2.06
CA ILE A 43 -1.37 -9.54 -0.83
C ILE A 43 -2.64 -10.38 -1.02
N ALA A 44 -3.68 -9.80 -1.64
CA ALA A 44 -4.93 -10.52 -1.94
C ALA A 44 -4.72 -11.68 -2.92
N HIS A 45 -3.81 -11.53 -3.88
CA HIS A 45 -3.44 -12.62 -4.78
C HIS A 45 -2.71 -13.74 -4.04
N HIS A 46 -1.71 -13.40 -3.23
CA HIS A 46 -0.95 -14.38 -2.45
C HIS A 46 -1.83 -15.18 -1.47
N ARG A 47 -2.73 -14.51 -0.74
CA ARG A 47 -3.69 -15.18 0.17
C ARG A 47 -4.67 -16.11 -0.53
N ARG A 48 -4.99 -15.85 -1.81
CA ARG A 48 -5.86 -16.74 -2.60
C ARG A 48 -5.12 -17.98 -3.10
N SER A 49 -3.83 -17.85 -3.40
CA SER A 49 -3.00 -18.99 -3.81
C SER A 49 -2.49 -19.82 -2.64
N HIS A 50 -2.41 -19.23 -1.44
CA HIS A 50 -1.94 -19.86 -0.20
C HIS A 50 -2.94 -19.56 0.94
N PRO A 51 -4.06 -20.30 1.02
CA PRO A 51 -5.11 -20.08 2.01
C PRO A 51 -4.71 -20.43 3.45
#